data_AF-A0A946XIQ9-F1
#
_entry.id   AF-A0A946XIQ9-F1
#
_cell.length_a   1.000
_cell.length_b   1.000
_cell.length_c   1.000
_cell.angle_alpha   90.00
_cell.angle_beta   90.00
_cell.angle_gamma   90.00
#
_symmetry.space_group_name_H-M   'P 1'
#
loop_
_entity.id
_entity.type
_entity.pdbx_description
1 polymer ?
#
loop_
_entity_poly.entity_id
_entity_poly.type
_entity_poly.pdbx_seq_one_letter_code
_entity_poly.pdbx_strand_id
1 'polypeptide(L)'
;DIVLANADRAYNGNDADYMSLSFDVTAGDQSDRHIELFKLEMPSGDFSQGKMFMTYRVIVTAATDTSNVDIVLSSGVGSFSNTNITSHVAKTTITGVTMTDNSGEISLDVVFAVGSPGDLDVEIRVYELYFELEELEGDDKATVMFTAGDGLPQSYNGGSGDVTTGLSAHRELLKLFSGYDVADNALFNWNTSFPSSGSLNIEASRITAPWNIRAWDLDPTLLKKYLEQIQYEFGFIFKWRAEGSGSYWFIKNSYSSGDESATLTEKDVRNLKVSNTSFSELITRMDINYKRHPAENRYISSSPSANTTARTAWNIQTEENIVEVNLDMNVDTPATDQSGDPNDDFYSYYDNIFGDIKLIVECEIVNPKYYNLETGDIVIFNYSIVDPFGYIWDTSSTGGKWFMITDLTRSIGSMKIKCREVYTTT
;
A
#
# COMPACT_ATOMS: atom_id res chain seq x y z
N ASP A 1 57.69 -22.04 -2.73
CA ASP A 1 56.57 -22.23 -1.78
C ASP A 1 55.49 -21.20 -2.06
N ILE A 2 54.21 -21.62 -2.08
CA ILE A 2 53.07 -20.72 -2.35
C ILE A 2 52.52 -20.25 -1.02
N VAL A 3 52.36 -18.94 -0.87
CA VAL A 3 51.72 -18.34 0.31
C VAL A 3 50.38 -17.74 -0.11
N LEU A 4 49.30 -18.29 0.45
CA LEU A 4 47.94 -17.78 0.31
C LEU A 4 47.56 -16.95 1.54
N ALA A 5 47.04 -15.74 1.32
CA ALA A 5 46.57 -14.86 2.40
C ALA A 5 45.21 -14.23 2.07
N ASN A 6 44.33 -14.19 3.08
CA ASN A 6 43.00 -13.57 3.03
C ASN A 6 42.12 -14.09 1.87
N ALA A 7 42.06 -15.41 1.69
CA ALA A 7 41.30 -16.04 0.61
C ALA A 7 39.82 -15.63 0.58
N ASP A 8 39.25 -15.37 1.76
CA ASP A 8 37.89 -14.88 1.97
C ASP A 8 37.61 -13.51 1.33
N ARG A 9 38.63 -12.68 1.13
CA ARG A 9 38.50 -11.36 0.51
C ARG A 9 38.29 -11.39 -0.99
N ALA A 10 38.52 -12.53 -1.65
CA ALA A 10 38.31 -12.64 -3.08
C ALA A 10 36.83 -12.62 -3.49
N TYR A 11 35.92 -12.95 -2.56
CA TYR A 11 34.47 -13.11 -2.83
C TYR A 11 33.59 -12.33 -1.84
N ASN A 12 34.12 -11.27 -1.23
CA ASN A 12 33.42 -10.48 -0.21
C ASN A 12 32.58 -9.32 -0.79
N GLY A 13 32.60 -9.12 -2.11
CA GLY A 13 31.89 -8.03 -2.79
C GLY A 13 32.44 -6.62 -2.55
N ASN A 14 33.68 -6.51 -2.06
CA ASN A 14 34.38 -5.23 -1.84
C ASN A 14 35.62 -5.13 -2.74
N ASP A 15 35.55 -4.30 -3.78
CA ASP A 15 36.58 -4.16 -4.80
C ASP A 15 37.90 -3.51 -4.32
N ALA A 16 37.94 -3.05 -3.06
CA ALA A 16 39.12 -2.53 -2.38
C ALA A 16 39.92 -3.60 -1.63
N ASP A 17 39.26 -4.68 -1.22
CA ASP A 17 39.89 -5.81 -0.54
C ASP A 17 40.45 -6.80 -1.57
N TYR A 18 41.45 -7.59 -1.17
CA TYR A 18 42.01 -8.61 -2.04
C TYR A 18 42.55 -9.81 -1.27
N MET A 19 42.43 -10.97 -1.91
CA MET A 19 43.25 -12.15 -1.64
C MET A 19 44.61 -11.96 -2.31
N SER A 20 45.68 -12.43 -1.67
CA SER A 20 47.03 -12.42 -2.24
C SER A 20 47.58 -13.83 -2.37
N LEU A 21 48.12 -14.13 -3.56
CA LEU A 21 48.93 -15.30 -3.84
C LEU A 21 50.36 -14.82 -4.14
N SER A 22 51.31 -15.19 -3.30
CA SER A 22 52.72 -14.87 -3.51
C SER A 22 53.51 -16.12 -3.87
N PHE A 23 54.41 -15.96 -4.84
CA PHE A 23 55.26 -17.03 -5.29
C PHE A 23 56.65 -16.57 -5.72
N ASP A 24 57.63 -17.42 -5.43
CA ASP A 24 59.04 -17.28 -5.82
C ASP A 24 59.44 -18.53 -6.62
N VAL A 25 59.68 -18.37 -7.93
CA VAL A 25 60.31 -19.41 -8.78
C VAL A 25 61.81 -19.25 -8.65
N THR A 26 62.53 -20.29 -8.22
CA THR A 26 64.01 -20.25 -8.11
C THR A 26 64.67 -21.03 -9.25
N ALA A 27 65.86 -20.58 -9.68
CA ALA A 27 66.62 -21.11 -10.81
C ALA A 27 66.67 -22.66 -10.89
N GLY A 28 66.11 -23.22 -11.98
CA GLY A 28 66.17 -24.64 -12.32
C GLY A 28 64.91 -25.15 -13.05
N ASP A 29 63.77 -24.54 -12.77
CA ASP A 29 62.47 -24.92 -13.34
C ASP A 29 62.05 -23.96 -14.46
N GLN A 30 61.58 -24.51 -15.59
CA GLN A 30 61.11 -23.70 -16.74
C GLN A 30 59.63 -23.32 -16.63
N SER A 31 58.87 -24.04 -15.80
CA SER A 31 57.46 -23.76 -15.54
C SER A 31 57.02 -24.32 -14.20
N ASP A 32 56.25 -23.56 -13.43
CA ASP A 32 55.52 -24.05 -12.26
C ASP A 32 54.02 -23.76 -12.40
N ARG A 33 53.18 -24.61 -11.82
CA ARG A 33 51.72 -24.55 -11.94
C ARG A 33 51.07 -24.66 -10.57
N HIS A 34 50.20 -23.71 -10.27
CA HIS A 34 49.36 -23.72 -9.09
C HIS A 34 47.89 -23.69 -9.46
N ILE A 35 47.09 -24.51 -8.78
CA ILE A 35 45.64 -24.50 -8.91
C ILE A 35 45.06 -24.24 -7.53
N GLU A 36 44.32 -23.15 -7.40
CA GLU A 36 43.53 -22.86 -6.21
C GLU A 36 42.04 -23.09 -6.51
N LEU A 37 41.38 -23.86 -5.65
CA LEU A 37 39.98 -24.21 -5.79
C LEU A 37 39.14 -23.36 -4.82
N PHE A 38 38.26 -22.54 -5.37
CA PHE A 38 37.29 -21.75 -4.64
C PHE A 38 35.93 -22.43 -4.65
N LYS A 39 35.37 -22.62 -3.47
CA LYS A 39 33.99 -23.08 -3.31
C LYS A 39 33.12 -21.87 -3.04
N LEU A 40 32.18 -21.60 -3.94
CA LEU A 40 31.17 -20.58 -3.77
C LEU A 40 29.83 -21.26 -3.51
N GLU A 41 29.05 -20.68 -2.59
CA GLU A 41 27.70 -21.17 -2.34
C GLU A 41 26.82 -20.87 -3.55
N MET A 42 26.29 -21.94 -4.17
CA MET A 42 25.35 -21.81 -5.26
C MET A 42 23.97 -21.42 -4.70
N PRO A 43 23.30 -20.40 -5.28
CA PRO A 43 21.92 -20.11 -4.93
C PRO A 43 21.01 -21.30 -5.27
N SER A 44 19.91 -21.44 -4.53
CA SER A 44 18.87 -22.43 -4.85
C SER A 44 18.14 -22.03 -6.13
N GLY A 45 18.05 -22.93 -7.12
CA GLY A 45 17.30 -22.68 -8.37
C GLY A 45 17.75 -23.57 -9.53
N ASP A 46 16.99 -23.56 -10.63
CA ASP A 46 17.37 -24.17 -11.91
C ASP A 46 17.99 -23.09 -12.82
N PHE A 47 19.21 -23.31 -13.33
CA PHE A 47 19.95 -22.32 -14.13
C PHE A 47 20.27 -22.84 -15.54
N SER A 48 20.19 -21.95 -16.54
CA SER A 48 20.35 -22.27 -17.96
C SER A 48 21.81 -22.18 -18.39
N GLN A 49 22.48 -21.12 -17.95
CA GLN A 49 23.85 -20.77 -18.27
C GLN A 49 24.46 -20.00 -17.10
N GLY A 50 25.76 -20.18 -16.89
CA GLY A 50 26.53 -19.40 -15.93
C GLY A 50 27.73 -18.75 -16.61
N LYS A 51 28.14 -17.58 -16.14
CA LYS A 51 29.38 -16.89 -16.53
C LYS A 51 30.19 -16.57 -15.29
N MET A 52 31.49 -16.76 -15.34
CA MET A 52 32.42 -16.38 -14.28
C MET A 52 33.13 -15.07 -14.61
N PHE A 53 33.39 -14.30 -13.57
CA PHE A 53 34.09 -13.03 -13.62
C PHE A 53 35.17 -13.01 -12.54
N MET A 54 36.33 -12.46 -12.89
CA MET A 54 37.41 -12.27 -11.94
C MET A 54 38.13 -10.96 -12.20
N THR A 55 38.29 -10.16 -11.15
CA THR A 55 39.11 -8.95 -11.16
C THR A 55 40.41 -9.23 -10.41
N TYR A 56 41.55 -9.07 -11.10
CA TYR A 56 42.86 -9.33 -10.53
C TYR A 56 43.91 -8.28 -10.92
N ARG A 57 45.07 -8.34 -10.25
CA ARG A 57 46.27 -7.58 -10.58
C ARG A 57 47.49 -8.46 -10.40
N VAL A 58 48.47 -8.34 -11.30
CA VAL A 58 49.75 -9.05 -11.22
C VAL A 58 50.87 -8.06 -10.95
N ILE A 59 51.66 -8.34 -9.92
CA ILE A 59 52.79 -7.52 -9.49
C ILE A 59 54.05 -8.40 -9.54
N VAL A 60 54.93 -8.14 -10.49
CA VAL A 60 56.22 -8.84 -10.63
C VAL A 60 57.28 -8.05 -9.87
N THR A 61 57.82 -8.57 -8.77
CA THR A 61 58.80 -7.84 -7.94
C THR A 61 60.24 -8.11 -8.33
N ALA A 62 60.52 -9.27 -8.92
CA ALA A 62 61.81 -9.61 -9.51
C ALA A 62 61.62 -10.56 -10.70
N ALA A 63 62.36 -10.33 -11.79
CA ALA A 63 62.42 -11.24 -12.94
C ALA A 63 63.81 -11.16 -13.57
N THR A 64 64.40 -12.32 -13.84
CA THR A 64 65.76 -12.43 -14.38
C THR A 64 65.80 -12.45 -15.92
N ASP A 65 64.72 -12.86 -16.59
CA ASP A 65 64.63 -12.97 -18.05
C ASP A 65 63.18 -12.78 -18.56
N THR A 66 62.86 -13.23 -19.79
CA THR A 66 61.46 -13.22 -20.28
C THR A 66 60.59 -14.15 -19.44
N SER A 67 59.80 -13.58 -18.54
CA SER A 67 58.90 -14.30 -17.65
C SER A 67 57.45 -14.09 -18.06
N ASN A 68 56.69 -15.18 -18.09
CA ASN A 68 55.26 -15.16 -18.37
C ASN A 68 54.47 -15.68 -17.17
N VAL A 69 53.33 -15.05 -16.91
CA VAL A 69 52.33 -15.51 -15.95
C VAL A 69 51.05 -15.73 -16.75
N ASP A 70 50.59 -16.96 -16.85
CA ASP A 70 49.32 -17.28 -17.48
C ASP A 70 48.27 -17.45 -16.38
N ILE A 71 47.21 -16.65 -16.45
CA ILE A 71 46.09 -16.72 -15.52
C ILE A 71 44.90 -17.32 -16.24
N VAL A 72 44.43 -18.44 -15.71
CA VAL A 72 43.38 -19.25 -16.30
C VAL A 72 42.27 -19.44 -15.28
N LEU A 73 41.06 -19.02 -15.65
CA LEU A 73 39.85 -19.23 -14.87
C LEU A 73 39.04 -20.37 -15.48
N SER A 74 38.58 -21.32 -14.66
CA SER A 74 37.79 -22.47 -15.12
C SER A 74 36.78 -22.95 -14.08
N SER A 75 35.67 -23.56 -14.53
CA SER A 75 34.68 -24.26 -13.70
C SER A 75 34.90 -25.77 -13.81
N GLY A 76 35.13 -26.44 -12.67
CA GLY A 76 35.17 -27.89 -12.45
C GLY A 76 36.00 -28.78 -13.39
N VAL A 77 35.74 -28.81 -14.69
CA VAL A 77 36.61 -29.42 -15.72
C VAL A 77 36.14 -29.00 -17.11
N GLY A 78 36.64 -27.88 -17.61
CA GLY A 78 36.69 -27.62 -19.06
C GLY A 78 35.80 -26.51 -19.61
N SER A 79 36.20 -25.26 -19.35
CA SER A 79 36.35 -24.23 -20.38
C SER A 79 37.33 -23.18 -19.89
N PHE A 80 38.26 -22.78 -20.74
CA PHE A 80 39.44 -21.99 -20.38
C PHE A 80 39.39 -20.62 -21.03
N SER A 81 39.52 -19.56 -20.24
CA SER A 81 39.96 -18.25 -20.75
C SER A 81 41.39 -18.05 -20.30
N ASN A 82 42.33 -18.05 -21.25
CA ASN A 82 43.75 -17.83 -20.97
C ASN A 82 44.11 -16.37 -21.25
N THR A 83 44.73 -15.70 -20.28
CA THR A 83 45.37 -14.41 -20.51
C THR A 83 46.87 -14.59 -20.35
N ASN A 84 47.60 -14.60 -21.46
CA ASN A 84 49.07 -14.64 -21.43
C ASN A 84 49.58 -13.26 -21.00
N ILE A 85 50.34 -13.20 -19.91
CA ILE A 85 50.87 -11.94 -19.38
C ILE A 85 52.40 -12.01 -19.34
N THR A 86 53.05 -11.02 -19.94
CA THR A 86 54.53 -10.95 -20.02
C THR A 86 55.14 -9.79 -19.21
N SER A 87 54.35 -9.09 -18.39
CA SER A 87 54.78 -7.94 -17.57
C SER A 87 53.79 -7.61 -16.45
N HIS A 88 54.11 -6.65 -15.57
CA HIS A 88 53.13 -6.07 -14.63
C HIS A 88 51.79 -5.78 -15.31
N VAL A 89 50.70 -6.17 -14.65
CA VAL A 89 49.34 -5.89 -15.13
C VAL A 89 48.69 -4.91 -14.17
N ALA A 90 48.09 -3.86 -14.72
CA ALA A 90 47.17 -3.02 -13.97
C ALA A 90 45.96 -3.86 -13.51
N LYS A 91 45.16 -3.34 -12.57
CA LYS A 91 43.91 -4.01 -12.16
C LYS A 91 43.06 -4.28 -13.42
N THR A 92 42.79 -5.55 -13.70
CA THR A 92 42.16 -6.04 -14.94
C THR A 92 41.10 -7.07 -14.59
N THR A 93 40.05 -7.15 -15.41
CA THR A 93 38.93 -8.08 -15.21
C THR A 93 38.86 -9.06 -16.38
N ILE A 94 38.93 -10.36 -16.08
CA ILE A 94 38.49 -11.42 -16.99
C ILE A 94 36.96 -11.43 -16.95
N THR A 95 36.34 -11.25 -18.11
CA THR A 95 34.89 -11.14 -18.25
C THR A 95 34.31 -12.34 -18.99
N GLY A 96 33.23 -12.91 -18.45
CA GLY A 96 32.30 -13.74 -19.20
C GLY A 96 32.80 -15.15 -19.58
N VAL A 97 33.53 -15.83 -18.69
CA VAL A 97 33.93 -17.24 -18.93
C VAL A 97 32.72 -18.14 -18.72
N THR A 98 32.25 -18.80 -19.77
CA THR A 98 31.11 -19.72 -19.68
C THR A 98 31.40 -20.87 -18.72
N MET A 99 30.49 -21.07 -17.76
CA MET A 99 30.50 -22.21 -16.86
C MET A 99 29.99 -23.44 -17.59
N THR A 100 30.71 -24.55 -17.46
CA THR A 100 30.34 -25.84 -18.04
C THR A 100 29.75 -26.81 -17.02
N ASP A 101 29.79 -26.45 -15.74
CA ASP A 101 29.16 -27.18 -14.65
C ASP A 101 28.62 -26.20 -13.59
N ASN A 102 27.63 -26.67 -12.84
CA ASN A 102 26.99 -25.94 -11.74
C ASN A 102 27.51 -26.44 -10.38
N SER A 103 28.79 -26.83 -10.30
CA SER A 103 29.34 -27.50 -9.11
C SER A 103 29.48 -26.60 -7.88
N GLY A 104 29.40 -25.28 -8.05
CA GLY A 104 29.81 -24.35 -7.00
C GLY A 104 31.32 -24.16 -6.92
N GLU A 105 32.10 -24.75 -7.81
CA GLU A 105 33.56 -24.76 -7.73
C GLU A 105 34.19 -23.97 -8.89
N ILE A 106 35.03 -23.00 -8.55
CA ILE A 106 35.85 -22.23 -9.48
C ILE A 106 37.31 -22.58 -9.23
N SER A 107 38.04 -22.92 -10.28
CA SER A 107 39.48 -23.13 -10.22
C SER A 107 40.21 -21.94 -10.84
N LEU A 108 41.12 -21.36 -10.07
CA LEU A 108 42.13 -20.43 -10.57
C LEU A 108 43.41 -21.23 -10.82
N ASP A 109 43.74 -21.42 -12.09
CA ASP A 109 44.97 -22.06 -12.51
C ASP A 109 45.95 -20.97 -12.94
N VAL A 110 47.09 -20.93 -12.27
CA VAL A 110 48.15 -19.97 -12.53
C VAL A 110 49.39 -20.74 -12.94
N VAL A 111 49.85 -20.46 -14.16
CA VAL A 111 51.08 -21.04 -14.69
C VAL A 111 52.13 -19.94 -14.76
N PHE A 112 53.28 -20.22 -14.17
CA PHE A 112 54.43 -19.33 -14.18
C PHE A 112 55.49 -19.96 -15.06
N ALA A 113 56.08 -19.20 -15.98
CA ALA A 113 57.14 -19.69 -16.84
C ALA A 113 58.28 -18.67 -16.93
N VAL A 114 59.51 -19.16 -16.90
CA VAL A 114 60.72 -18.37 -17.16
C VAL A 114 61.40 -18.89 -18.42
N GLY A 115 61.73 -18.00 -19.35
CA GLY A 115 62.32 -18.36 -20.64
C GLY A 115 63.74 -18.91 -20.57
N SER A 116 64.42 -18.75 -19.43
CA SER A 116 65.75 -19.26 -19.14
C SER A 116 65.89 -19.55 -17.63
N PRO A 117 66.93 -20.27 -17.18
CA PRO A 117 67.15 -20.51 -15.76
C PRO A 117 67.36 -19.19 -15.01
N GLY A 118 66.42 -18.86 -14.13
CA GLY A 118 66.52 -17.69 -13.26
C GLY A 118 65.29 -17.52 -12.39
N ASP A 119 65.31 -16.46 -11.58
CA ASP A 119 64.32 -16.22 -10.53
C ASP A 119 63.14 -15.35 -11.03
N LEU A 120 61.94 -15.62 -10.51
CA LEU A 120 60.71 -14.86 -10.74
C LEU A 120 59.92 -14.75 -9.43
N ASP A 121 59.74 -13.52 -8.94
CA ASP A 121 58.94 -13.21 -7.76
C ASP A 121 57.67 -12.47 -8.19
N VAL A 122 56.50 -13.03 -7.86
CA VAL A 122 55.19 -12.49 -8.27
C VAL A 122 54.19 -12.50 -7.12
N GLU A 123 53.41 -11.41 -7.03
CA GLU A 123 52.20 -11.32 -6.24
C GLU A 123 50.98 -11.17 -7.16
N ILE A 124 50.00 -12.06 -7.01
CA ILE A 124 48.69 -11.96 -7.66
C ILE A 124 47.67 -11.52 -6.61
N ARG A 125 47.00 -10.41 -6.88
CA ARG A 125 45.90 -9.90 -6.07
C ARG A 125 44.59 -10.17 -6.77
N VAL A 126 43.70 -10.92 -6.14
CA VAL A 126 42.33 -11.15 -6.62
C VAL A 126 41.39 -10.32 -5.78
N TYR A 127 40.69 -9.38 -6.41
CA TYR A 127 39.82 -8.41 -5.76
C TYR A 127 38.37 -8.88 -5.73
N GLU A 128 37.91 -9.50 -6.82
CA GLU A 128 36.54 -9.99 -6.93
C GLU A 128 36.52 -11.26 -7.76
N LEU A 129 35.77 -12.24 -7.28
CA LEU A 129 35.47 -13.50 -7.94
C LEU A 129 33.98 -13.77 -7.73
N TYR A 130 33.23 -13.84 -8.82
CA TYR A 130 31.80 -14.14 -8.77
C TYR A 130 31.34 -14.84 -10.05
N PHE A 131 30.16 -15.44 -9.96
CA PHE A 131 29.42 -15.93 -11.10
C PHE A 131 28.19 -15.05 -11.35
N GLU A 132 27.77 -14.98 -12.59
CA GLU A 132 26.47 -14.50 -13.04
C GLU A 132 25.73 -15.72 -13.58
N LEU A 133 24.56 -16.02 -13.02
CA LEU A 133 23.72 -17.12 -13.47
C LEU A 133 22.51 -16.58 -14.21
N GLU A 134 22.22 -17.17 -15.36
CA GLU A 134 20.97 -16.98 -16.08
C GLU A 134 20.01 -18.08 -15.62
N GLU A 135 19.09 -17.74 -14.73
CA GLU A 135 18.04 -18.63 -14.25
C GLU A 135 17.24 -19.18 -15.44
N LEU A 136 17.06 -20.51 -15.50
CA LEU A 136 16.02 -21.06 -16.36
C LEU A 136 14.72 -20.56 -15.73
N GLU A 137 13.85 -19.91 -16.51
CA GLU A 137 12.47 -19.74 -16.08
C GLU A 137 11.87 -21.14 -15.81
N GLY A 138 12.03 -21.60 -14.58
CA GLY A 138 11.30 -22.72 -14.03
C GLY A 138 9.83 -22.33 -13.97
N ASP A 139 8.97 -23.33 -14.09
CA ASP A 139 7.50 -23.23 -14.13
C ASP A 139 6.88 -22.56 -12.89
N ASP A 140 7.68 -22.09 -11.94
CA ASP A 140 7.29 -21.13 -10.90
C ASP A 140 7.16 -19.77 -11.54
N LYS A 141 6.04 -19.61 -12.26
CA LYS A 141 5.49 -18.33 -12.65
C LYS A 141 5.68 -17.36 -11.48
N ALA A 142 6.40 -16.26 -11.71
CA ALA A 142 5.98 -15.00 -11.13
C ALA A 142 4.53 -14.81 -11.60
N THR A 143 3.58 -15.38 -10.85
CA THR A 143 2.17 -15.47 -11.26
C THR A 143 1.54 -14.08 -11.18
N VAL A 144 2.22 -13.18 -10.47
CA VAL A 144 1.91 -11.77 -10.29
C VAL A 144 3.22 -11.00 -10.18
N MET A 145 3.47 -10.09 -11.12
CA MET A 145 4.53 -9.09 -11.01
C MET A 145 3.93 -7.87 -10.32
N PHE A 146 4.48 -7.48 -9.18
CA PHE A 146 4.13 -6.19 -8.58
C PHE A 146 4.74 -5.08 -9.44
N THR A 147 3.91 -4.35 -10.18
CA THR A 147 4.34 -3.15 -10.87
C THR A 147 4.13 -1.96 -9.95
N ALA A 148 5.21 -1.30 -9.53
CA ALA A 148 5.17 -0.08 -8.71
C ALA A 148 4.68 1.17 -9.49
N GLY A 149 4.00 0.97 -10.63
CA GLY A 149 3.42 2.06 -11.41
C GLY A 149 2.23 2.67 -10.67
N ASP A 150 1.99 3.95 -10.96
CA ASP A 150 0.79 4.63 -10.49
C ASP A 150 -0.48 3.92 -11.01
N GLY A 151 -1.60 4.14 -10.33
CA GLY A 151 -2.88 3.50 -10.66
C GLY A 151 -3.34 3.75 -12.09
N LEU A 152 -4.41 3.07 -12.51
CA LEU A 152 -5.01 3.32 -13.83
C LEU A 152 -5.36 4.82 -13.99
N PRO A 153 -5.13 5.43 -15.17
CA PRO A 153 -5.57 6.79 -15.42
C PRO A 153 -7.08 6.89 -15.29
N GLN A 154 -7.56 7.96 -14.66
CA GLN A 154 -8.98 8.28 -14.61
C GLN A 154 -9.49 8.51 -16.03
N SER A 155 -10.50 7.75 -16.43
CA SER A 155 -11.04 7.79 -17.77
C SER A 155 -12.51 8.22 -17.81
N TYR A 156 -13.17 8.32 -16.65
CA TYR A 156 -14.53 8.86 -16.53
C TYR A 156 -14.61 10.35 -16.86
N ASN A 157 -15.80 10.83 -17.23
CA ASN A 157 -16.07 12.21 -17.57
C ASN A 157 -15.90 13.14 -16.35
N GLY A 158 -14.96 14.08 -16.44
CA GLY A 158 -14.53 14.96 -15.33
C GLY A 158 -13.30 14.45 -14.57
N GLY A 159 -12.88 13.20 -14.82
CA GLY A 159 -11.67 12.63 -14.23
C GLY A 159 -10.38 13.14 -14.91
N SER A 160 -9.30 13.24 -14.12
CA SER A 160 -7.98 13.58 -14.63
C SER A 160 -6.88 13.01 -13.73
N GLY A 161 -5.72 12.69 -14.32
CA GLY A 161 -4.62 12.04 -13.60
C GLY A 161 -4.91 10.58 -13.28
N ASP A 162 -4.21 10.03 -12.30
CA ASP A 162 -4.32 8.63 -11.91
C ASP A 162 -5.39 8.41 -10.83
N VAL A 163 -5.91 7.20 -10.76
CA VAL A 163 -6.81 6.78 -9.68
C VAL A 163 -6.00 6.60 -8.41
N THR A 164 -6.11 7.56 -7.49
CA THR A 164 -5.36 7.58 -6.22
C THR A 164 -6.24 7.51 -4.99
N THR A 165 -7.56 7.69 -5.13
CA THR A 165 -8.50 7.70 -3.99
C THR A 165 -9.65 6.71 -4.16
N GLY A 166 -10.29 6.32 -3.06
CA GLY A 166 -11.45 5.42 -3.13
C GLY A 166 -12.62 5.99 -3.93
N LEU A 167 -12.88 7.29 -3.84
CA LEU A 167 -13.96 7.92 -4.60
C LEU A 167 -13.69 7.93 -6.12
N SER A 168 -12.45 8.23 -6.52
CA SER A 168 -12.04 8.16 -7.94
C SER A 168 -12.08 6.72 -8.46
N ALA A 169 -11.62 5.75 -7.67
CA ALA A 169 -11.71 4.33 -8.01
C ALA A 169 -13.15 3.85 -8.17
N HIS A 170 -14.06 4.28 -7.28
CA HIS A 170 -15.48 3.95 -7.39
C HIS A 170 -16.09 4.44 -8.70
N ARG A 171 -15.76 5.66 -9.14
CA ARG A 171 -16.23 6.21 -10.41
C ARG A 171 -15.64 5.50 -11.61
N GLU A 172 -14.34 5.21 -11.57
CA GLU A 172 -13.67 4.49 -12.64
C GLU A 172 -14.30 3.10 -12.83
N LEU A 173 -14.54 2.36 -11.73
CA LEU A 173 -15.19 1.05 -11.80
C LEU A 173 -16.64 1.11 -12.30
N LEU A 174 -17.43 2.10 -11.85
CA LEU A 174 -18.77 2.32 -12.39
C LEU A 174 -18.72 2.54 -13.90
N LYS A 175 -17.82 3.40 -14.37
CA LYS A 175 -17.66 3.72 -15.77
C LYS A 175 -17.25 2.50 -16.59
N LEU A 176 -16.18 1.81 -16.18
CA LEU A 176 -15.59 0.68 -16.92
C LEU A 176 -16.52 -0.53 -16.99
N PHE A 177 -17.22 -0.86 -15.90
CA PHE A 177 -17.95 -2.14 -15.81
C PHE A 177 -19.47 -2.01 -15.89
N SER A 178 -20.03 -0.81 -15.67
CA SER A 178 -21.49 -0.58 -15.84
C SER A 178 -21.82 0.37 -16.98
N GLY A 179 -20.83 1.08 -17.54
CA GLY A 179 -21.04 2.12 -18.54
C GLY A 179 -21.67 3.40 -17.98
N TYR A 180 -21.82 3.51 -16.65
CA TYR A 180 -22.30 4.74 -16.03
C TYR A 180 -21.20 5.79 -15.99
N ASP A 181 -21.24 6.68 -16.97
CA ASP A 181 -20.27 7.76 -17.15
C ASP A 181 -21.01 9.09 -17.30
N VAL A 182 -20.96 9.90 -16.23
CA VAL A 182 -21.63 11.20 -16.17
C VAL A 182 -20.62 12.25 -15.72
N ALA A 183 -20.84 13.49 -16.14
CA ALA A 183 -20.04 14.62 -15.70
C ALA A 183 -20.28 14.93 -14.21
N ASP A 184 -19.26 15.48 -13.56
CA ASP A 184 -19.23 15.87 -12.14
C ASP A 184 -20.43 16.72 -11.71
N ASN A 185 -20.82 17.69 -12.52
CA ASN A 185 -21.96 18.58 -12.23
C ASN A 185 -23.34 17.92 -12.38
N ALA A 186 -23.39 16.68 -12.87
CA ALA A 186 -24.62 15.88 -12.96
C ALA A 186 -24.73 14.85 -11.81
N LEU A 187 -23.69 14.72 -10.98
CA LEU A 187 -23.69 13.86 -9.79
C LEU A 187 -24.14 14.67 -8.58
N PHE A 188 -25.24 14.25 -7.96
CA PHE A 188 -25.75 14.92 -6.78
C PHE A 188 -24.77 14.77 -5.62
N ASN A 189 -24.52 15.87 -4.90
CA ASN A 189 -23.54 16.04 -3.82
C ASN A 189 -22.06 15.89 -4.21
N TRP A 190 -21.73 15.84 -5.51
CA TRP A 190 -20.34 15.72 -5.96
C TRP A 190 -19.50 16.93 -5.55
N ASN A 191 -19.90 18.09 -6.04
CA ASN A 191 -19.32 19.39 -5.70
C ASN A 191 -20.43 20.38 -5.30
N THR A 192 -20.08 21.65 -5.08
CA THR A 192 -21.02 22.68 -4.64
C THR A 192 -22.10 23.08 -5.65
N SER A 193 -22.12 22.50 -6.86
CA SER A 193 -23.01 22.91 -7.94
C SER A 193 -24.34 22.16 -7.97
N PHE A 194 -24.37 20.93 -7.49
CA PHE A 194 -25.58 20.09 -7.53
C PHE A 194 -25.73 19.28 -6.24
N PRO A 195 -26.75 19.57 -5.40
CA PRO A 195 -27.71 20.66 -5.54
C PRO A 195 -27.05 22.05 -5.42
N SER A 196 -27.70 23.09 -5.92
CA SER A 196 -27.17 24.46 -5.88
C SER A 196 -27.09 25.07 -4.47
N SER A 197 -27.69 24.40 -3.47
CA SER A 197 -27.60 24.72 -2.05
C SER A 197 -27.65 23.42 -1.27
N GLY A 198 -26.89 23.33 -0.17
CA GLY A 198 -26.86 22.16 0.70
C GLY A 198 -26.14 20.95 0.10
N SER A 199 -25.34 21.14 -0.95
CA SER A 199 -24.48 20.07 -1.47
C SER A 199 -23.45 19.65 -0.43
N LEU A 200 -23.25 18.33 -0.30
CA LEU A 200 -22.25 17.80 0.63
C LEU A 200 -20.81 18.01 0.14
N ASN A 201 -20.60 18.25 -1.16
CA ASN A 201 -19.27 18.48 -1.76
C ASN A 201 -18.26 17.36 -1.42
N ILE A 202 -18.63 16.11 -1.71
CA ILE A 202 -17.84 14.93 -1.35
C ILE A 202 -16.45 14.90 -2.00
N GLU A 203 -16.29 15.51 -3.18
CA GLU A 203 -14.99 15.62 -3.86
C GLU A 203 -13.94 16.26 -2.93
N ALA A 204 -14.32 17.35 -2.25
CA ALA A 204 -13.41 18.05 -1.33
C ALA A 204 -13.01 17.19 -0.11
N SER A 205 -13.84 16.23 0.28
CA SER A 205 -13.63 15.40 1.47
C SER A 205 -13.06 14.00 1.18
N ARG A 206 -13.09 13.52 -0.07
CA ARG A 206 -12.65 12.17 -0.45
C ARG A 206 -11.68 12.12 -1.64
N ILE A 207 -11.43 13.25 -2.29
CA ILE A 207 -10.42 13.36 -3.37
C ILE A 207 -9.30 14.30 -2.96
N THR A 208 -9.61 15.50 -2.45
CA THR A 208 -8.57 16.48 -2.07
C THR A 208 -8.01 16.29 -0.66
N ALA A 209 -8.47 15.27 0.06
CA ALA A 209 -8.14 14.92 1.44
C ALA A 209 -7.58 13.48 1.49
N PRO A 210 -6.88 13.06 2.57
CA PRO A 210 -6.29 11.73 2.68
C PRO A 210 -7.38 10.64 2.70
N TRP A 211 -7.53 9.95 1.56
CA TRP A 211 -8.40 8.79 1.37
C TRP A 211 -7.81 7.91 0.25
N ASN A 212 -6.53 7.58 0.40
CA ASN A 212 -5.72 6.91 -0.61
C ASN A 212 -6.09 5.43 -0.76
N ILE A 213 -6.12 4.96 -2.00
CA ILE A 213 -6.43 3.58 -2.33
C ILE A 213 -5.20 2.83 -2.80
N ARG A 214 -5.08 1.56 -2.38
CA ARG A 214 -4.29 0.54 -3.07
C ARG A 214 -5.12 -0.73 -3.13
N ALA A 215 -5.60 -1.05 -4.31
CA ALA A 215 -6.47 -2.20 -4.51
C ALA A 215 -6.02 -2.99 -5.73
N TRP A 216 -6.06 -4.31 -5.61
CA TRP A 216 -5.84 -5.26 -6.69
C TRP A 216 -6.77 -6.45 -6.45
N ASP A 217 -7.20 -7.09 -7.53
CA ASP A 217 -7.95 -8.33 -7.44
C ASP A 217 -7.41 -9.28 -8.51
N LEU A 218 -7.23 -10.54 -8.12
CA LEU A 218 -6.68 -11.59 -8.99
C LEU A 218 -7.79 -12.49 -9.54
N ASP A 219 -8.95 -12.48 -8.87
CA ASP A 219 -10.09 -13.29 -9.22
C ASP A 219 -11.26 -12.42 -9.69
N PRO A 220 -12.14 -12.94 -10.56
CA PRO A 220 -13.36 -12.23 -10.94
C PRO A 220 -14.28 -11.98 -9.73
N THR A 221 -14.31 -10.73 -9.27
CA THR A 221 -15.22 -10.28 -8.21
C THR A 221 -16.44 -9.56 -8.79
N LEU A 222 -17.61 -9.76 -8.17
CA LEU A 222 -18.81 -9.01 -8.52
C LEU A 222 -18.59 -7.51 -8.31
N LEU A 223 -18.78 -6.70 -9.35
CA LEU A 223 -18.65 -5.24 -9.29
C LEU A 223 -19.34 -4.64 -8.06
N LYS A 224 -20.57 -5.08 -7.78
CA LYS A 224 -21.35 -4.61 -6.62
C LYS A 224 -20.60 -4.81 -5.30
N LYS A 225 -20.02 -5.99 -5.07
CA LYS A 225 -19.26 -6.28 -3.83
C LYS A 225 -18.06 -5.35 -3.70
N TYR A 226 -17.35 -5.14 -4.80
CA TYR A 226 -16.18 -4.26 -4.83
C TYR A 226 -16.55 -2.79 -4.57
N LEU A 227 -17.63 -2.30 -5.18
CA LEU A 227 -18.14 -0.94 -4.94
C LEU A 227 -18.66 -0.76 -3.51
N GLU A 228 -19.33 -1.76 -2.94
CA GLU A 228 -19.78 -1.74 -1.53
C GLU A 228 -18.59 -1.73 -0.56
N GLN A 229 -17.52 -2.44 -0.88
CA GLN A 229 -16.29 -2.41 -0.10
C GLN A 229 -15.62 -1.03 -0.14
N ILE A 230 -15.51 -0.41 -1.33
CA ILE A 230 -14.98 0.95 -1.44
C ILE A 230 -15.86 1.94 -0.65
N GLN A 231 -17.18 1.85 -0.77
CA GLN A 231 -18.11 2.72 -0.02
C GLN A 231 -17.89 2.61 1.50
N TYR A 232 -17.66 1.40 2.00
CA TYR A 232 -17.34 1.15 3.41
C TYR A 232 -15.97 1.72 3.80
N GLU A 233 -14.88 1.28 3.15
CA GLU A 233 -13.52 1.65 3.56
C GLU A 233 -13.19 3.13 3.36
N PHE A 234 -13.94 3.83 2.51
CA PHE A 234 -13.76 5.26 2.22
C PHE A 234 -14.91 6.13 2.73
N GLY A 235 -15.82 5.58 3.53
CA GLY A 235 -16.81 6.35 4.30
C GLY A 235 -17.76 7.19 3.46
N PHE A 236 -18.44 6.58 2.48
CA PHE A 236 -19.51 7.22 1.70
C PHE A 236 -20.53 6.20 1.18
N ILE A 237 -21.66 6.68 0.67
CA ILE A 237 -22.70 5.86 0.03
C ILE A 237 -23.04 6.45 -1.33
N PHE A 238 -22.98 5.61 -2.36
CA PHE A 238 -23.55 5.88 -3.68
C PHE A 238 -24.94 5.28 -3.78
N LYS A 239 -25.91 6.08 -4.25
CA LYS A 239 -27.26 5.60 -4.57
C LYS A 239 -27.87 6.34 -5.74
N TRP A 240 -28.89 5.74 -6.33
CA TRP A 240 -29.74 6.39 -7.32
C TRP A 240 -30.84 7.19 -6.62
N ARG A 241 -31.02 8.43 -7.06
CA ARG A 241 -32.17 9.26 -6.62
C ARG A 241 -33.43 8.88 -7.36
N ALA A 242 -34.59 9.35 -6.87
CA ALA A 242 -35.88 9.04 -7.49
C ALA A 242 -35.98 9.49 -8.96
N GLU A 243 -35.31 10.58 -9.32
CA GLU A 243 -35.21 11.11 -10.69
C GLU A 243 -34.23 10.33 -11.59
N GLY A 244 -33.48 9.38 -11.04
CA GLY A 244 -32.53 8.54 -11.78
C GLY A 244 -31.09 9.04 -11.83
N SER A 245 -30.78 10.21 -11.25
CA SER A 245 -29.39 10.67 -11.13
C SER A 245 -28.63 9.88 -10.06
N GLY A 246 -27.36 9.56 -10.31
CA GLY A 246 -26.46 9.05 -9.28
C GLY A 246 -26.13 10.12 -8.25
N SER A 247 -25.92 9.69 -7.01
CA SER A 247 -25.72 10.58 -5.88
C SER A 247 -24.77 9.99 -4.86
N TYR A 248 -23.96 10.84 -4.24
CA TYR A 248 -23.03 10.47 -3.18
C TYR A 248 -23.47 11.07 -1.84
N TRP A 249 -23.30 10.34 -0.76
CA TRP A 249 -23.75 10.73 0.57
C TRP A 249 -22.69 10.39 1.61
N PHE A 250 -22.40 11.33 2.49
CA PHE A 250 -21.48 11.15 3.61
C PHE A 250 -21.82 12.14 4.72
N ILE A 251 -21.20 11.97 5.89
CA ILE A 251 -21.38 12.88 7.03
C ILE A 251 -20.32 13.99 6.96
N LYS A 252 -20.78 15.25 6.85
CA LYS A 252 -19.91 16.43 6.91
C LYS A 252 -19.28 16.59 8.28
N ASN A 253 -18.13 17.27 8.33
CA ASN A 253 -17.50 17.68 9.59
C ASN A 253 -18.43 18.57 10.42
N SER A 254 -19.05 19.55 9.77
CA SER A 254 -19.98 20.47 10.40
C SER A 254 -21.13 20.81 9.46
N TYR A 255 -22.22 21.29 10.07
CA TYR A 255 -23.45 21.67 9.39
C TYR A 255 -23.82 23.11 9.73
N SER A 256 -24.46 23.76 8.77
CA SER A 256 -24.91 25.15 8.82
C SER A 256 -26.33 25.25 8.26
N SER A 257 -26.99 26.40 8.41
CA SER A 257 -28.36 26.60 7.92
C SER A 257 -28.53 26.38 6.40
N GLY A 258 -27.45 26.42 5.61
CA GLY A 258 -27.50 26.07 4.19
C GLY A 258 -27.56 24.57 3.90
N ASP A 259 -27.31 23.73 4.89
CA ASP A 259 -27.22 22.27 4.76
C ASP A 259 -28.54 21.55 5.13
N GLU A 260 -29.45 22.23 5.83
CA GLU A 260 -30.74 21.64 6.19
C GLU A 260 -31.62 21.49 4.94
N SER A 261 -32.11 20.27 4.70
CA SER A 261 -33.09 19.99 3.66
C SER A 261 -34.52 20.29 4.13
N ALA A 262 -34.77 20.19 5.44
CA ALA A 262 -36.03 20.59 6.05
C ALA A 262 -35.90 20.95 7.54
N THR A 263 -36.62 21.99 7.94
CA THR A 263 -36.93 22.30 9.34
C THR A 263 -38.37 21.84 9.63
N LEU A 264 -38.51 20.79 10.44
CA LEU A 264 -39.80 20.19 10.79
C LEU A 264 -40.31 20.77 12.11
N THR A 265 -41.58 21.18 12.13
CA THR A 265 -42.29 21.69 13.32
C THR A 265 -43.36 20.70 13.81
N GLU A 266 -44.04 20.98 14.93
CA GLU A 266 -45.09 20.09 15.43
C GLU A 266 -46.30 19.99 14.48
N LYS A 267 -46.42 20.93 13.52
CA LYS A 267 -47.48 20.92 12.50
C LYS A 267 -47.14 20.03 11.31
N ASP A 268 -45.87 19.70 11.12
CA ASP A 268 -45.39 19.02 9.93
C ASP A 268 -45.38 17.49 10.07
N VAL A 269 -45.38 17.00 11.32
CA VAL A 269 -45.27 15.57 11.62
C VAL A 269 -46.29 15.13 12.66
N ARG A 270 -46.47 13.81 12.76
CA ARG A 270 -47.17 13.14 13.85
C ARG A 270 -46.40 11.89 14.28
N ASN A 271 -46.86 11.26 15.37
CA ASN A 271 -46.30 9.99 15.87
C ASN A 271 -44.79 10.08 16.15
N LEU A 272 -44.30 11.22 16.64
CA LEU A 272 -42.90 11.39 17.01
C LEU A 272 -42.52 10.39 18.10
N LYS A 273 -41.45 9.66 17.86
CA LYS A 273 -40.77 8.81 18.83
C LYS A 273 -39.31 9.18 18.84
N VAL A 274 -38.77 9.36 20.03
CA VAL A 274 -37.35 9.62 20.23
C VAL A 274 -36.81 8.48 21.09
N SER A 275 -35.68 7.94 20.69
CA SER A 275 -34.96 6.88 21.38
C SER A 275 -33.46 7.06 21.19
N ASN A 276 -32.67 6.22 21.84
CA ASN A 276 -31.22 6.19 21.65
C ASN A 276 -30.83 4.97 20.82
N THR A 277 -29.64 4.99 20.23
CA THR A 277 -29.02 3.79 19.65
C THR A 277 -28.86 2.71 20.73
N SER A 278 -28.96 1.45 20.31
CA SER A 278 -28.70 0.33 21.22
C SER A 278 -27.25 0.36 21.70
N PHE A 279 -27.01 -0.01 22.95
CA PHE A 279 -25.65 -0.19 23.47
C PHE A 279 -24.86 -1.24 22.68
N SER A 280 -25.55 -2.20 22.06
CA SER A 280 -24.92 -3.19 21.18
C SER A 280 -24.38 -2.62 19.87
N GLU A 281 -24.79 -1.41 19.47
CA GLU A 281 -24.26 -0.71 18.28
C GLU A 281 -23.05 0.18 18.63
N LEU A 282 -22.77 0.39 19.91
CA LEU A 282 -21.66 1.22 20.37
C LEU A 282 -20.34 0.51 20.02
N ILE A 283 -19.42 1.21 19.36
CA ILE A 283 -18.08 0.71 19.02
C ILE A 283 -17.07 1.73 19.53
N THR A 284 -16.44 1.45 20.66
CA THR A 284 -15.53 2.37 21.35
C THR A 284 -14.06 2.03 21.17
N ARG A 285 -13.75 0.91 20.52
CA ARG A 285 -12.40 0.56 20.08
C ARG A 285 -12.44 -0.25 18.79
N MET A 286 -11.57 0.14 17.85
CA MET A 286 -11.34 -0.55 16.60
C MET A 286 -9.84 -0.89 16.50
N ASP A 287 -9.51 -2.17 16.42
CA ASP A 287 -8.16 -2.61 16.06
C ASP A 287 -8.13 -2.75 14.53
N ILE A 288 -7.57 -1.74 13.85
CA ILE A 288 -7.68 -1.57 12.40
C ILE A 288 -6.40 -2.03 11.71
N ASN A 289 -6.49 -3.09 10.93
CA ASN A 289 -5.41 -3.60 10.11
C ASN A 289 -5.53 -3.05 8.68
N TYR A 290 -4.45 -2.50 8.14
CA TYR A 290 -4.45 -1.81 6.85
C TYR A 290 -3.11 -2.01 6.12
N LYS A 291 -3.02 -1.56 4.87
CA LYS A 291 -1.90 -1.88 3.96
C LYS A 291 -1.76 -3.40 3.80
N ARG A 292 -2.77 -4.02 3.19
CA ARG A 292 -2.74 -5.42 2.81
C ARG A 292 -1.45 -5.75 2.04
N HIS A 293 -0.84 -6.89 2.34
CA HIS A 293 0.36 -7.33 1.65
C HIS A 293 0.01 -7.81 0.23
N PRO A 294 0.74 -7.39 -0.81
CA PRO A 294 0.41 -7.71 -2.21
C PRO A 294 0.40 -9.21 -2.54
N ALA A 295 1.26 -9.98 -1.87
CA ALA A 295 1.44 -11.41 -2.14
C ALA A 295 1.09 -12.32 -0.97
N GLU A 296 0.93 -11.77 0.24
CA GLU A 296 0.73 -12.58 1.46
C GLU A 296 -0.64 -12.26 2.05
N ASN A 297 -1.29 -13.25 2.66
CA ASN A 297 -2.58 -13.05 3.30
C ASN A 297 -2.43 -12.42 4.70
N ARG A 298 -1.85 -11.21 4.76
CA ARG A 298 -1.69 -10.42 5.99
C ARG A 298 -1.71 -8.92 5.71
N TYR A 299 -1.80 -8.15 6.79
CA TYR A 299 -1.65 -6.69 6.78
C TYR A 299 -0.25 -6.30 7.26
N ILE A 300 0.30 -5.23 6.68
CA ILE A 300 1.62 -4.72 7.04
C ILE A 300 1.54 -3.79 8.26
N SER A 301 0.38 -3.18 8.50
CA SER A 301 0.20 -2.19 9.56
C SER A 301 -1.09 -2.44 10.33
N SER A 302 -1.11 -2.01 11.59
CA SER A 302 -2.26 -2.08 12.49
C SER A 302 -2.28 -0.83 13.36
N SER A 303 -3.47 -0.31 13.67
CA SER A 303 -3.68 0.84 14.55
C SER A 303 -4.73 0.50 15.63
N PRO A 304 -4.39 0.58 16.92
CA PRO A 304 -5.35 0.39 18.00
C PRO A 304 -6.06 1.72 18.29
N SER A 305 -7.22 1.93 17.68
CA SER A 305 -7.96 3.20 17.75
C SER A 305 -9.04 3.13 18.83
N ALA A 306 -9.06 4.07 19.77
CA ALA A 306 -9.98 4.02 20.92
C ALA A 306 -10.60 5.37 21.28
N ASN A 307 -11.89 5.33 21.64
CA ASN A 307 -12.65 6.47 22.11
C ASN A 307 -12.63 6.52 23.65
N THR A 308 -11.56 7.09 24.21
CA THR A 308 -11.35 7.10 25.66
C THR A 308 -12.43 7.87 26.42
N THR A 309 -13.02 8.90 25.79
CA THR A 309 -14.12 9.69 26.35
C THR A 309 -15.38 8.86 26.53
N ALA A 310 -15.85 8.18 25.48
CA ALA A 310 -17.03 7.33 25.52
C ALA A 310 -16.82 6.13 26.44
N ARG A 311 -15.63 5.52 26.44
CA ARG A 311 -15.32 4.42 27.38
C ARG A 311 -15.43 4.85 28.83
N THR A 312 -14.99 6.07 29.14
CA THR A 312 -15.14 6.65 30.48
C THR A 312 -16.61 6.95 30.80
N ALA A 313 -17.33 7.60 29.88
CA ALA A 313 -18.73 7.98 30.06
C ALA A 313 -19.65 6.76 30.28
N TRP A 314 -19.37 5.65 29.59
CA TRP A 314 -20.17 4.43 29.64
C TRP A 314 -19.56 3.31 30.50
N ASN A 315 -18.47 3.60 31.22
CA ASN A 315 -17.76 2.66 32.09
C ASN A 315 -17.35 1.33 31.40
N ILE A 316 -16.88 1.44 30.15
CA ILE A 316 -16.42 0.30 29.34
C ILE A 316 -14.98 -0.05 29.72
N GLN A 317 -14.77 -1.29 30.14
CA GLN A 317 -13.48 -1.78 30.62
C GLN A 317 -12.55 -2.13 29.46
N THR A 318 -11.23 -2.18 29.68
CA THR A 318 -10.21 -2.32 28.63
C THR A 318 -10.42 -3.48 27.65
N GLU A 319 -10.95 -4.62 28.12
CA GLU A 319 -11.17 -5.83 27.32
C GLU A 319 -12.56 -5.89 26.66
N GLU A 320 -13.39 -4.86 26.88
CA GLU A 320 -14.75 -4.81 26.36
C GLU A 320 -14.84 -3.97 25.09
N ASN A 321 -15.80 -4.35 24.23
CA ASN A 321 -16.24 -3.56 23.09
C ASN A 321 -15.12 -3.22 22.09
N ILE A 322 -14.33 -4.24 21.75
CA ILE A 322 -13.25 -4.18 20.76
C ILE A 322 -13.74 -4.86 19.49
N VAL A 323 -13.63 -4.17 18.36
CA VAL A 323 -13.90 -4.73 17.04
C VAL A 323 -12.61 -4.74 16.24
N GLU A 324 -12.32 -5.87 15.60
CA GLU A 324 -11.23 -5.95 14.61
C GLU A 324 -11.78 -5.56 13.24
N VAL A 325 -11.07 -4.65 12.55
CA VAL A 325 -11.44 -4.19 11.21
C VAL A 325 -10.26 -4.38 10.28
N ASN A 326 -10.53 -4.91 9.10
CA ASN A 326 -9.53 -5.17 8.07
C ASN A 326 -9.85 -4.33 6.84
N LEU A 327 -8.94 -3.41 6.49
CA LEU A 327 -9.06 -2.52 5.33
C LEU A 327 -8.22 -3.09 4.18
N ASP A 328 -8.88 -3.63 3.17
CA ASP A 328 -8.22 -4.25 2.01
C ASP A 328 -7.69 -3.21 1.03
N MET A 329 -8.34 -2.04 0.94
CA MET A 329 -8.16 -1.05 -0.11
C MET A 329 -7.66 0.30 0.42
N ASN A 330 -8.15 0.74 1.58
CA ASN A 330 -7.70 1.98 2.21
C ASN A 330 -6.32 1.77 2.87
N VAL A 331 -5.34 2.60 2.48
CA VAL A 331 -3.95 2.48 2.95
C VAL A 331 -3.53 3.60 3.90
N ASP A 332 -4.41 4.55 4.18
CA ASP A 332 -4.12 5.64 5.09
C ASP A 332 -4.09 5.17 6.53
N THR A 333 -3.24 5.83 7.32
CA THR A 333 -3.07 5.52 8.74
C THR A 333 -4.30 5.98 9.52
N PRO A 334 -5.06 5.08 10.16
CA PRO A 334 -6.18 5.48 11.01
C PRO A 334 -5.70 6.22 12.26
N ALA A 335 -6.47 7.20 12.73
CA ALA A 335 -6.17 7.89 13.98
C ALA A 335 -6.24 6.92 15.18
N THR A 336 -5.41 7.12 16.20
CA THR A 336 -5.42 6.28 17.42
C THR A 336 -6.44 6.74 18.45
N ASP A 337 -6.88 8.00 18.34
CA ASP A 337 -7.79 8.67 19.25
C ASP A 337 -8.82 9.46 18.45
N GLN A 338 -9.85 9.95 19.13
CA GLN A 338 -10.95 10.69 18.53
C GLN A 338 -10.45 11.96 17.80
N SER A 339 -10.83 12.15 16.54
CA SER A 339 -10.63 13.42 15.82
C SER A 339 -11.84 14.34 15.98
N GLY A 340 -11.59 15.65 15.89
CA GLY A 340 -12.65 16.65 15.76
C GLY A 340 -13.27 16.70 14.36
N ASP A 341 -12.61 16.15 13.34
CA ASP A 341 -13.16 16.03 11.99
C ASP A 341 -13.42 14.55 11.64
N PRO A 342 -14.68 14.13 11.43
CA PRO A 342 -15.01 12.77 11.01
C PRO A 342 -14.46 12.40 9.63
N ASN A 343 -13.94 13.35 8.84
CA ASN A 343 -13.45 13.11 7.48
C ASN A 343 -11.93 13.00 7.37
N ASP A 344 -11.21 13.05 8.50
CA ASP A 344 -9.75 12.93 8.52
C ASP A 344 -9.27 11.52 8.13
N ASP A 345 -9.99 10.48 8.56
CA ASP A 345 -9.60 9.08 8.35
C ASP A 345 -10.78 8.12 8.62
N PHE A 346 -10.55 6.83 8.35
CA PHE A 346 -11.54 5.77 8.55
C PHE A 346 -12.07 5.70 9.99
N TYR A 347 -11.18 5.69 10.99
CA TYR A 347 -11.57 5.55 12.38
C TYR A 347 -12.43 6.74 12.82
N SER A 348 -11.97 7.96 12.54
CA SER A 348 -12.70 9.19 12.88
C SER A 348 -14.12 9.22 12.28
N TYR A 349 -14.29 8.73 11.06
CA TYR A 349 -15.61 8.63 10.42
C TYR A 349 -16.56 7.69 11.16
N TYR A 350 -16.10 6.47 11.46
CA TYR A 350 -16.92 5.47 12.11
C TYR A 350 -17.11 5.71 13.62
N ASP A 351 -16.14 6.34 14.29
CA ASP A 351 -16.26 6.83 15.67
C ASP A 351 -17.35 7.91 15.77
N ASN A 352 -17.44 8.82 14.80
CA ASN A 352 -18.55 9.79 14.79
C ASN A 352 -19.93 9.12 14.65
N ILE A 353 -20.03 7.97 13.99
CA ILE A 353 -21.30 7.26 13.79
C ILE A 353 -21.65 6.36 14.98
N PHE A 354 -20.67 5.60 15.47
CA PHE A 354 -20.86 4.48 16.41
C PHE A 354 -20.07 4.62 17.72
N GLY A 355 -19.18 5.59 17.84
CA GLY A 355 -18.31 5.81 18.99
C GLY A 355 -19.03 6.32 20.24
N ASP A 356 -20.23 6.86 20.08
CA ASP A 356 -21.08 7.28 21.19
C ASP A 356 -22.56 6.97 20.92
N ILE A 357 -23.37 6.97 21.97
CA ILE A 357 -24.81 6.79 21.89
C ILE A 357 -25.44 7.98 21.18
N LYS A 358 -26.17 7.71 20.10
CA LYS A 358 -26.82 8.72 19.26
C LYS A 358 -28.32 8.76 19.50
N LEU A 359 -28.93 9.93 19.30
CA LEU A 359 -30.37 10.04 19.22
C LEU A 359 -30.91 9.46 17.90
N ILE A 360 -32.04 8.77 18.01
CA ILE A 360 -32.84 8.24 16.91
C ILE A 360 -34.22 8.88 16.99
N VAL A 361 -34.67 9.47 15.88
CA VAL A 361 -35.97 10.12 15.78
C VAL A 361 -36.79 9.46 14.69
N GLU A 362 -37.92 8.88 15.07
CA GLU A 362 -38.90 8.31 14.16
C GLU A 362 -40.15 9.17 14.15
N CYS A 363 -40.65 9.53 12.96
CA CYS A 363 -41.91 10.26 12.85
C CYS A 363 -42.58 10.02 11.50
N GLU A 364 -43.81 10.51 11.39
CA GLU A 364 -44.56 10.51 10.15
C GLU A 364 -44.79 11.94 9.69
N ILE A 365 -44.18 12.33 8.58
CA ILE A 365 -44.41 13.62 7.92
C ILE A 365 -45.81 13.59 7.29
N VAL A 366 -46.62 14.58 7.66
CA VAL A 366 -47.97 14.79 7.12
C VAL A 366 -48.06 16.00 6.20
N ASN A 367 -47.10 16.93 6.27
CA ASN A 367 -47.06 18.07 5.37
C ASN A 367 -46.48 17.69 3.98
N PRO A 368 -47.26 17.79 2.89
CA PRO A 368 -46.81 17.41 1.55
C PRO A 368 -45.60 18.20 1.04
N LYS A 369 -45.32 19.37 1.62
CA LYS A 369 -44.14 20.19 1.30
C LYS A 369 -42.82 19.39 1.39
N TYR A 370 -42.75 18.41 2.28
CA TYR A 370 -41.53 17.67 2.59
C TYR A 370 -41.48 16.25 1.99
N TYR A 371 -42.40 15.88 1.09
CA TYR A 371 -42.43 14.51 0.54
C TYR A 371 -41.31 14.21 -0.48
N ASN A 372 -40.58 15.23 -0.89
CA ASN A 372 -39.38 15.12 -1.73
C ASN A 372 -38.12 14.75 -0.94
N LEU A 373 -38.16 14.72 0.40
CA LEU A 373 -37.04 14.28 1.22
C LEU A 373 -36.68 12.82 0.91
N GLU A 374 -35.40 12.49 1.01
CA GLU A 374 -34.81 11.19 0.75
C GLU A 374 -33.87 10.75 1.88
N THR A 375 -33.44 9.49 1.87
CA THR A 375 -32.37 9.04 2.78
C THR A 375 -31.09 9.84 2.54
N GLY A 376 -30.35 10.17 3.60
CA GLY A 376 -29.17 11.04 3.54
C GLY A 376 -29.46 12.53 3.69
N ASP A 377 -30.72 12.97 3.50
CA ASP A 377 -31.08 14.38 3.72
C ASP A 377 -30.96 14.76 5.20
N ILE A 378 -30.54 16.00 5.43
CA ILE A 378 -30.37 16.57 6.76
C ILE A 378 -31.67 17.27 7.17
N VAL A 379 -32.17 16.94 8.37
CA VAL A 379 -33.37 17.53 8.94
C VAL A 379 -33.10 18.08 10.33
N ILE A 380 -33.79 19.17 10.65
CA ILE A 380 -33.80 19.78 11.98
C ILE A 380 -35.23 19.77 12.51
N PHE A 381 -35.38 19.56 13.81
CA PHE A 381 -36.66 19.60 14.49
C PHE A 381 -36.75 20.87 15.33
N ASN A 382 -37.59 21.82 14.91
CA ASN A 382 -37.79 23.09 15.60
C ASN A 382 -39.13 23.06 16.34
N TYR A 383 -39.12 22.47 17.54
CA TYR A 383 -40.31 22.30 18.36
C TYR A 383 -40.30 23.33 19.48
N SER A 384 -41.43 23.99 19.69
CA SER A 384 -41.62 25.07 20.63
C SER A 384 -41.76 24.61 22.10
N ILE A 385 -41.77 23.30 22.35
CA ILE A 385 -42.07 22.70 23.65
C ILE A 385 -41.06 21.59 23.98
N VAL A 386 -40.29 21.82 25.05
CA VAL A 386 -39.43 20.89 25.82
C VAL A 386 -38.32 20.19 25.02
N ASP A 387 -37.08 20.39 25.46
CA ASP A 387 -35.89 19.64 25.04
C ASP A 387 -36.15 18.12 25.12
N PRO A 388 -36.37 17.43 23.98
CA PRO A 388 -36.72 16.02 23.99
C PRO A 388 -35.57 15.22 24.60
N PHE A 389 -35.87 14.37 25.58
CA PHE A 389 -34.86 13.63 26.35
C PHE A 389 -33.83 14.51 27.09
N GLY A 390 -34.13 15.79 27.31
CA GLY A 390 -33.22 16.74 27.96
C GLY A 390 -32.06 17.20 27.07
N TYR A 391 -32.13 16.94 25.77
CA TYR A 391 -31.14 17.41 24.80
C TYR A 391 -31.63 18.66 24.08
N ILE A 392 -30.70 19.61 23.88
CA ILE A 392 -30.94 20.81 23.09
C ILE A 392 -31.05 20.42 21.62
N TRP A 393 -32.20 20.67 20.99
CA TRP A 393 -32.41 20.39 19.57
C TRP A 393 -32.23 21.63 18.69
N ASP A 394 -32.18 22.83 19.29
CA ASP A 394 -31.89 24.08 18.61
C ASP A 394 -30.44 24.11 18.12
N THR A 395 -30.25 24.09 16.80
CA THR A 395 -28.94 24.08 16.15
C THR A 395 -28.21 25.41 16.18
N SER A 396 -28.85 26.48 16.65
CA SER A 396 -28.18 27.77 16.89
C SER A 396 -27.46 27.86 18.24
N SER A 397 -27.69 26.87 19.11
CA SER A 397 -27.13 26.79 20.47
C SER A 397 -26.08 25.68 20.57
N THR A 398 -25.05 25.87 21.41
CA THR A 398 -24.11 24.79 21.78
C THR A 398 -24.89 23.61 22.33
N GLY A 399 -24.62 22.41 21.82
CA GLY A 399 -25.37 21.18 22.10
C GLY A 399 -26.48 20.87 21.09
N GLY A 400 -26.77 21.78 20.16
CA GLY A 400 -27.81 21.63 19.14
C GLY A 400 -27.56 20.47 18.19
N LYS A 401 -28.61 19.68 17.91
CA LYS A 401 -28.51 18.39 17.21
C LYS A 401 -28.95 18.45 15.76
N TRP A 402 -28.17 17.80 14.89
CA TRP A 402 -28.46 17.63 13.47
C TRP A 402 -28.74 16.17 13.16
N PHE A 403 -29.78 15.92 12.38
CA PHE A 403 -30.26 14.56 12.09
C PHE A 403 -30.20 14.26 10.59
N MET A 404 -29.78 13.05 10.24
CA MET A 404 -29.80 12.53 8.87
C MET A 404 -30.87 11.45 8.74
N ILE A 405 -31.66 11.48 7.66
CA ILE A 405 -32.65 10.44 7.37
C ILE A 405 -31.92 9.15 6.99
N THR A 406 -32.13 8.08 7.76
CA THR A 406 -31.52 6.75 7.53
C THR A 406 -32.50 5.75 6.92
N ASP A 407 -33.81 5.94 7.14
CA ASP A 407 -34.86 5.12 6.55
C ASP A 407 -36.07 6.00 6.20
N LEU A 408 -36.77 5.64 5.12
CA LEU A 408 -37.91 6.37 4.61
C LEU A 408 -38.89 5.44 3.89
N THR A 409 -40.16 5.52 4.26
CA THR A 409 -41.27 4.80 3.61
C THR A 409 -42.40 5.76 3.25
N ARG A 410 -42.79 5.80 1.97
CA ARG A 410 -43.88 6.66 1.48
C ARG A 410 -45.21 5.92 1.48
N SER A 411 -46.28 6.63 1.81
CA SER A 411 -47.67 6.16 1.77
C SER A 411 -48.57 7.27 1.22
N ILE A 412 -49.80 6.96 0.83
CA ILE A 412 -50.73 8.00 0.34
C ILE A 412 -51.01 8.98 1.48
N GLY A 413 -50.60 10.24 1.32
CA GLY A 413 -50.84 11.31 2.29
C GLY A 413 -49.94 11.25 3.54
N SER A 414 -48.87 10.46 3.54
CA SER A 414 -47.85 10.51 4.59
C SER A 414 -46.52 9.89 4.20
N MET A 415 -45.48 10.24 4.95
CA MET A 415 -44.15 9.66 4.78
C MET A 415 -43.54 9.37 6.14
N LYS A 416 -43.22 8.11 6.41
CA LYS A 416 -42.52 7.69 7.63
C LYS A 416 -41.03 7.86 7.42
N ILE A 417 -40.35 8.48 8.38
CA ILE A 417 -38.91 8.64 8.38
C ILE A 417 -38.32 8.12 9.69
N LYS A 418 -37.08 7.62 9.60
CA LYS A 418 -36.19 7.40 10.73
C LYS A 418 -34.94 8.22 10.53
N CYS A 419 -34.56 8.99 11.55
CA CYS A 419 -33.40 9.87 11.51
C CYS A 419 -32.42 9.49 12.61
N ARG A 420 -31.13 9.64 12.34
CA ARG A 420 -30.04 9.45 13.31
C ARG A 420 -29.30 10.77 13.50
N GLU A 421 -28.94 11.08 14.74
CA GLU A 421 -28.03 12.20 15.03
C GLU A 421 -26.67 11.97 14.37
N VAL A 422 -26.19 12.98 13.65
CA VAL A 422 -24.90 12.93 12.92
C VAL A 422 -23.93 14.03 13.33
N TYR A 423 -24.41 15.09 14.00
CA TYR A 423 -23.58 16.18 14.46
C TYR A 423 -24.21 16.92 15.65
N THR A 424 -23.36 17.41 16.53
CA THR A 424 -23.70 18.28 17.66
C THR A 424 -22.95 19.59 17.53
N THR A 425 -23.67 20.69 17.60
CA THR A 425 -23.11 22.04 17.51
C THR A 425 -22.21 22.29 18.72
N THR A 426 -20.93 22.62 18.48
CA THR A 426 -19.92 22.89 19.51
C THR A 426 -19.90 24.36 19.90
#